data_AF-A0A4S1CK14-F1
#
_entry.id   AF-A0A4S1CK14-F1
#
_cell.length_a   1.000
_cell.length_b   1.000
_cell.length_c   1.000
_cell.angle_alpha   90.00
_cell.angle_beta   90.00
_cell.angle_gamma   90.00
#
_symmetry.space_group_name_H-M   'P 1'
#
loop_
_entity.id
_entity.type
_entity.pdbx_description
1 polymer ?
#
loop_
_entity_poly.entity_id
_entity_poly.type
_entity_poly.pdbx_seq_one_letter_code
_entity_poly.pdbx_strand_id
1 'polypeptide(L)'
;MYIQIGYKFILGFLAVVAAVVFVPSGVKLLDYSPEMTSVISYVVALTIGLILGSFFSKSFTKNISILTGATESISRGDLSSDVDFPEPRFPDETHSMAQSINTMLESLRALVRQIRDTSERVSESARTLSSTALQINASTEEVAQAIETISGGAENQAEMLTKGAKVIHEMAISIDLVARRAKETAKAARETSQTAQKGGELATDSVERMKSFFDSVELISMQFMDLNGKLQQVGKIADFIVEMARQTNLLALNASIEAARAGESGKGFGVVAEEVRKLADGSAKSATEIVELIDIVKVESRRVQETITDSSRGIIGGKKNLDTTAEAFREILATVVDTERKANSIADLSQMQTTGAAKMVTMVDEIAKVAEDNAASTEEVSAATEEQHAAMQEMVYQTQELAKLADELLHSVERFQVDPGTAPEPQA
;
A
#
# COMPACT_ATOMS: atom_id res chain seq x y z
N MET A 1 -95.55 8.48 22.81
CA MET A 1 -96.15 9.69 22.19
C MET A 1 -95.52 10.89 22.86
N TYR A 2 -94.79 11.70 22.10
CA TYR A 2 -94.18 12.94 22.60
C TYR A 2 -95.29 13.98 22.83
N ILE A 3 -95.32 14.60 24.00
CA ILE A 3 -96.27 15.66 24.33
C ILE A 3 -95.45 16.86 24.77
N GLN A 4 -95.47 17.93 23.96
CA GLN A 4 -94.77 19.17 24.32
C GLN A 4 -95.25 19.64 25.69
N ILE A 5 -94.33 20.18 26.47
CA ILE A 5 -94.61 20.70 27.80
C ILE A 5 -95.70 21.77 27.74
N GLY A 6 -95.72 22.59 26.68
CA GLY A 6 -96.79 23.53 26.39
C GLY A 6 -98.16 22.86 26.25
N TYR A 7 -98.25 21.70 25.59
CA TYR A 7 -99.49 20.93 25.52
C TYR A 7 -99.88 20.31 26.87
N LYS A 8 -98.92 19.94 27.73
CA LYS A 8 -99.22 19.50 29.10
C LYS A 8 -99.80 20.65 29.94
N PHE A 9 -99.28 21.87 29.78
CA PHE A 9 -99.86 23.09 30.36
C PHE A 9 -101.27 23.34 29.85
N ILE A 10 -101.49 23.25 28.54
CA ILE A 10 -102.81 23.45 27.92
C ILE A 10 -103.80 22.37 28.40
N LEU A 11 -103.40 21.10 28.48
CA LEU A 11 -104.24 20.01 28.99
C LEU A 11 -104.58 20.19 30.48
N GLY A 12 -103.62 20.61 31.29
CA GLY A 12 -103.85 20.98 32.69
C GLY A 12 -104.83 22.16 32.81
N PHE A 13 -104.64 23.20 31.99
CA PHE A 13 -105.53 24.35 31.94
C PHE A 13 -106.94 23.96 31.48
N LEU A 14 -107.07 23.14 30.43
CA LEU A 14 -108.35 22.63 29.93
C LEU A 14 -109.04 21.76 30.98
N ALA A 15 -108.31 20.98 31.78
CA ALA A 15 -108.88 20.20 32.89
C ALA A 15 -109.44 21.12 33.99
N VAL A 16 -108.76 22.23 34.29
CA VAL A 16 -109.27 23.25 35.22
C VAL A 16 -110.49 23.97 34.65
N VAL A 17 -110.46 24.37 33.38
CA VAL A 17 -111.61 24.98 32.70
C VAL A 17 -112.81 24.03 32.66
N ALA A 18 -112.59 22.74 32.35
CA ALA A 18 -113.62 21.72 32.39
C ALA A 18 -114.18 21.54 33.82
N ALA A 19 -113.34 21.57 34.85
CA ALA A 19 -113.81 21.57 36.23
C ALA A 19 -114.70 22.80 36.52
N VAL A 20 -114.31 24.00 36.11
CA VAL A 20 -115.13 25.22 36.27
C VAL A 20 -116.49 25.10 35.55
N VAL A 21 -116.53 24.50 34.36
CA VAL A 21 -117.75 24.41 33.54
C VAL A 21 -118.69 23.29 33.99
N PHE A 22 -118.16 22.12 34.36
CA PHE A 22 -118.98 20.90 34.61
C PHE A 22 -119.24 20.62 36.10
N VAL A 23 -118.37 21.09 37.02
CA VAL A 23 -118.61 20.92 38.46
C VAL A 23 -119.91 21.61 38.93
N PRO A 24 -120.29 22.82 38.47
CA PRO A 24 -121.57 23.42 38.85
C PRO A 24 -122.78 22.54 38.53
N SER A 25 -122.76 21.85 37.39
CA SER A 25 -123.82 20.93 36.97
C SER A 25 -123.88 19.67 37.85
N GLY A 26 -122.74 19.18 38.34
CA GLY A 26 -122.68 18.07 39.29
C GLY A 26 -123.11 18.45 40.71
N VAL A 27 -122.74 19.65 41.18
CA VAL A 27 -123.12 20.15 42.52
C VAL A 27 -124.62 20.47 42.60
N LYS A 28 -125.27 20.85 41.49
CA LYS A 28 -126.74 21.00 41.41
C LYS A 28 -127.51 19.71 41.73
N LEU A 29 -126.90 18.54 41.57
CA LEU A 29 -127.52 17.25 41.89
C LEU A 29 -127.58 16.97 43.41
N LEU A 30 -126.91 17.78 44.22
CA LEU A 30 -126.80 17.63 45.69
C LEU A 30 -127.77 18.54 46.48
N ASP A 31 -128.74 19.20 45.80
CA ASP A 31 -129.85 19.98 46.39
C ASP A 31 -129.45 21.18 47.29
N TYR A 32 -128.26 21.76 47.06
CA TYR A 32 -127.79 22.98 47.72
C TYR A 32 -128.42 24.26 47.12
N SER A 33 -128.48 25.35 47.90
CA SER A 33 -129.03 26.63 47.43
C SER A 33 -128.18 27.22 46.27
N PRO A 34 -128.79 28.02 45.36
CA PRO A 34 -128.11 28.52 44.16
C PRO A 34 -126.82 29.30 44.45
N GLU A 35 -126.80 30.04 45.55
CA GLU A 35 -125.63 30.80 46.01
C GLU A 35 -124.51 29.87 46.52
N MET A 36 -124.86 28.78 47.21
CA MET A 36 -123.90 27.81 47.76
C MET A 36 -123.32 26.89 46.69
N THR A 37 -124.09 26.54 45.66
CA THR A 37 -123.62 25.78 44.49
C THR A 37 -122.51 26.53 43.73
N SER A 38 -122.67 27.83 43.51
CA SER A 38 -121.64 28.64 42.84
C SER A 38 -120.35 28.68 43.66
N VAL A 39 -120.43 28.94 44.96
CA VAL A 39 -119.25 28.99 45.85
C VAL A 39 -118.50 27.65 45.89
N ILE A 40 -119.22 26.53 46.07
CA ILE A 40 -118.60 25.19 46.13
C ILE A 40 -117.92 24.85 44.79
N SER A 41 -118.55 25.19 43.66
CA SER A 41 -117.96 24.91 42.34
C SER A 41 -116.66 25.69 42.08
N TYR A 42 -116.58 26.96 42.50
CA TYR A 42 -115.34 27.74 42.42
C TYR A 42 -114.24 27.19 43.33
N VAL A 43 -114.60 26.78 44.56
CA VAL A 43 -113.64 26.18 45.49
C VAL A 43 -113.09 24.86 44.94
N VAL A 44 -113.93 23.99 44.40
CA VAL A 44 -113.49 22.72 43.80
C VAL A 44 -112.60 22.95 42.58
N ALA A 45 -112.96 23.87 41.68
CA ALA A 45 -112.12 24.21 40.53
C ALA A 45 -110.76 24.80 40.94
N LEU A 46 -110.74 25.69 41.95
CA LEU A 46 -109.51 26.23 42.53
C LEU A 46 -108.64 25.12 43.13
N THR A 47 -109.26 24.18 43.85
CA THR A 47 -108.56 23.07 44.50
C THR A 47 -107.95 22.13 43.47
N ILE A 48 -108.69 21.78 42.41
CA ILE A 48 -108.19 20.96 41.29
C ILE A 48 -107.03 21.68 40.58
N GLY A 49 -107.15 22.99 40.33
CA GLY A 49 -106.08 23.79 39.75
C GLY A 49 -104.82 23.84 40.61
N LEU A 50 -104.95 23.99 41.92
CA LEU A 50 -103.82 23.96 42.85
C LEU A 50 -103.17 22.57 42.92
N ILE A 51 -103.94 21.48 42.91
CA ILE A 51 -103.41 20.11 42.92
C ILE A 51 -102.66 19.80 41.62
N LEU A 52 -103.29 20.04 40.47
CA LEU A 52 -102.67 19.80 39.16
C LEU A 52 -101.46 20.70 38.93
N GLY A 53 -101.57 21.99 39.30
CA GLY A 53 -100.47 22.95 39.25
C GLY A 53 -99.32 22.57 40.17
N SER A 54 -99.60 22.12 41.39
CA SER A 54 -98.57 21.65 42.34
C SER A 54 -97.87 20.38 41.86
N PHE A 55 -98.62 19.39 41.36
CA PHE A 55 -98.05 18.15 40.81
C PHE A 55 -97.15 18.44 39.60
N PHE A 56 -97.63 19.27 38.67
CA PHE A 56 -96.87 19.67 37.50
C PHE A 56 -95.64 20.50 37.87
N SER A 57 -95.79 21.52 38.74
CA SER A 57 -94.69 22.36 39.20
C SER A 57 -93.61 21.55 39.89
N LYS A 58 -93.99 20.60 40.77
CA LYS A 58 -93.03 19.70 41.43
C LYS A 58 -92.33 18.79 40.42
N SER A 59 -93.06 18.23 39.47
CA SER A 59 -92.49 17.37 38.41
C SER A 59 -91.51 18.14 37.52
N PHE A 60 -91.91 19.31 37.02
CA PHE A 60 -91.07 20.17 36.18
C PHE A 60 -89.84 20.69 36.93
N THR A 61 -90.01 21.19 38.15
CA THR A 61 -88.88 21.71 38.96
C THR A 61 -87.91 20.58 39.30
N LYS A 62 -88.41 19.38 39.61
CA LYS A 62 -87.56 18.19 39.84
C LYS A 62 -86.76 17.85 38.58
N ASN A 63 -87.39 17.79 37.42
CA ASN A 63 -86.72 17.49 36.15
C ASN A 63 -85.65 18.53 35.81
N ILE A 64 -85.96 19.83 35.95
CA ILE A 64 -84.97 20.90 35.74
C ILE A 64 -83.83 20.82 36.77
N SER A 65 -84.13 20.50 38.03
CA SER A 65 -83.10 20.33 39.06
C SER A 65 -82.13 19.18 38.76
N ILE A 66 -82.62 18.08 38.18
CA ILE A 66 -81.77 16.95 37.73
C ILE A 66 -80.85 17.40 36.59
N LEU A 67 -81.40 18.08 35.57
CA LEU A 67 -80.61 18.59 34.43
C LEU A 67 -79.58 19.65 34.88
N THR A 68 -79.96 20.51 35.82
CA THR A 68 -79.08 21.53 36.39
C THR A 68 -77.96 20.89 37.20
N GLY A 69 -78.27 19.89 38.03
CA GLY A 69 -77.26 19.14 38.78
C GLY A 69 -76.29 18.38 37.87
N ALA A 70 -76.80 17.75 36.82
CA ALA A 70 -75.97 17.07 35.82
C ALA A 70 -75.01 18.04 35.10
N THR A 71 -75.53 19.18 34.64
CA THR A 71 -74.70 20.20 33.98
C THR A 71 -73.68 20.84 34.94
N GLU A 72 -74.02 21.01 36.22
CA GLU A 72 -73.08 21.45 37.25
C GLU A 72 -71.96 20.42 37.49
N SER A 73 -72.28 19.12 37.57
CA SER A 73 -71.28 18.04 37.65
C SER A 73 -70.35 18.03 36.44
N ILE A 74 -70.90 18.12 35.23
CA ILE A 74 -70.13 18.22 33.98
C ILE A 74 -69.21 19.45 34.00
N SER A 75 -69.69 20.61 34.47
CA SER A 75 -68.89 21.85 34.57
C SER A 75 -67.71 21.74 35.53
N ARG A 76 -67.80 20.85 36.53
CA ARG A 76 -66.72 20.56 37.48
C ARG A 76 -65.75 19.49 36.96
N GLY A 77 -66.05 18.89 35.80
CA GLY A 77 -65.26 17.82 35.21
C GLY A 77 -65.72 16.42 35.61
N ASP A 78 -66.81 16.26 36.35
CA ASP A 78 -67.35 14.93 36.63
C ASP A 78 -68.15 14.44 35.42
N LEU A 79 -67.54 13.55 34.65
CA LEU A 79 -68.15 12.89 33.49
C LEU A 79 -68.50 11.43 33.81
N SER A 80 -68.41 10.99 35.07
CA SER A 80 -68.48 9.56 35.43
C SER A 80 -69.89 8.98 35.28
N SER A 81 -70.91 9.78 35.54
CA SER A 81 -72.29 9.31 35.68
C SER A 81 -73.18 9.88 34.58
N ASP A 82 -74.01 9.01 33.98
CA ASP A 82 -75.06 9.45 33.06
C ASP A 82 -76.16 10.22 33.80
N VAL A 83 -76.91 11.05 33.07
CA VAL A 83 -78.09 11.72 33.62
C VAL A 83 -79.19 10.68 33.84
N ASP A 84 -79.34 10.23 35.08
CA ASP A 84 -80.47 9.40 35.51
C ASP A 84 -81.77 10.22 35.46
N PHE A 85 -82.53 10.02 34.40
CA PHE A 85 -83.75 10.75 34.12
C PHE A 85 -84.94 9.79 34.08
N PRO A 86 -85.96 9.94 34.94
CA PRO A 86 -87.09 9.01 35.00
C PRO A 86 -87.81 8.90 33.66
N GLU A 87 -88.09 7.69 33.17
CA GLU A 87 -88.85 7.48 31.94
C GLU A 87 -90.32 7.87 32.11
N PRO A 88 -90.80 8.95 31.46
CA PRO A 88 -92.18 9.36 31.60
C PRO A 88 -93.07 8.58 30.62
N ARG A 89 -94.32 8.33 31.02
CA ARG A 89 -95.36 7.76 30.13
C ARG A 89 -95.60 8.62 28.86
N PHE A 90 -95.31 9.92 28.95
CA PHE A 90 -95.36 10.88 27.84
C PHE A 90 -94.11 11.79 27.89
N PRO A 91 -93.07 11.53 27.08
CA PRO A 91 -91.87 12.37 27.04
C PRO A 91 -92.16 13.78 26.52
N ASP A 92 -91.38 14.74 27.00
CA ASP A 92 -91.42 16.16 26.66
C ASP A 92 -90.00 16.70 26.41
N GLU A 93 -89.88 18.02 26.25
CA GLU A 93 -88.61 18.71 26.00
C GLU A 93 -87.56 18.41 27.08
N THR A 94 -87.96 18.21 28.35
CA THR A 94 -87.00 17.93 29.44
C THR A 94 -86.32 16.58 29.29
N HIS A 95 -87.02 15.59 28.73
CA HIS A 95 -86.44 14.29 28.38
C HIS A 95 -85.50 14.40 27.17
N SER A 96 -85.88 15.18 26.15
CA SER A 96 -84.99 15.45 25.01
C SER A 96 -83.70 16.16 25.45
N MET A 97 -83.79 17.10 26.40
CA MET A 97 -82.62 17.76 26.98
C MET A 97 -81.72 16.78 27.75
N ALA A 98 -82.31 15.87 28.54
CA ALA A 98 -81.56 14.81 29.22
C ALA A 98 -80.77 13.96 28.23
N GLN A 99 -81.42 13.54 27.13
CA GLN A 99 -80.79 12.76 26.07
C GLN A 99 -79.65 13.54 25.39
N SER A 100 -79.86 14.81 25.05
CA SER A 100 -78.81 15.66 24.47
C SER A 100 -77.61 15.86 25.42
N ILE A 101 -77.85 15.99 26.73
CA ILE A 101 -76.78 16.05 27.74
C ILE A 101 -76.01 14.72 27.78
N ASN A 102 -76.68 13.57 27.72
CA ASN A 102 -76.00 12.27 27.67
C ASN A 102 -75.17 12.08 26.39
N THR A 103 -75.66 12.52 25.23
CA THR A 103 -74.86 12.49 23.98
C THR A 103 -73.64 13.42 24.07
N MET A 104 -73.78 14.60 24.68
CA MET A 104 -72.66 15.50 24.95
C MET A 104 -71.65 14.85 25.91
N LEU A 105 -72.12 14.18 26.96
CA LEU A 105 -71.31 13.45 27.92
C LEU A 105 -70.50 12.34 27.25
N GLU A 106 -71.13 11.53 26.41
CA GLU A 106 -70.47 10.48 25.62
C GLU A 106 -69.38 11.07 24.71
N SER A 107 -69.69 12.18 24.03
CA SER A 107 -68.72 12.88 23.17
C SER A 107 -67.53 13.43 23.97
N LEU A 108 -67.78 14.03 25.14
CA LEU A 108 -66.74 14.53 26.04
C LEU A 108 -65.88 13.40 26.60
N ARG A 109 -66.48 12.28 27.01
CA ARG A 109 -65.74 11.08 27.45
C ARG A 109 -64.85 10.53 26.35
N ALA A 110 -65.37 10.43 25.11
CA ALA A 110 -64.61 9.99 23.96
C ALA A 110 -63.41 10.91 23.67
N LEU A 111 -63.63 12.24 23.70
CA LEU A 111 -62.56 13.23 23.55
C LEU A 111 -61.51 13.12 24.65
N VAL A 112 -61.91 13.02 25.92
CA VAL A 112 -60.97 12.85 27.05
C VAL A 112 -60.15 11.57 26.90
N ARG A 113 -60.79 10.44 26.56
CA ARG A 113 -60.09 9.16 26.30
C ARG A 113 -59.10 9.29 25.15
N GLN A 114 -59.50 9.91 24.04
CA GLN A 114 -58.64 10.12 22.88
C GLN A 114 -57.45 11.03 23.20
N ILE A 115 -57.66 12.11 23.97
CA ILE A 115 -56.57 12.99 24.40
C ILE A 115 -55.59 12.25 25.32
N ARG A 116 -56.10 11.43 26.26
CA ARG A 116 -55.24 10.59 27.12
C ARG A 116 -54.38 9.63 26.31
N ASP A 117 -54.98 8.82 25.44
CA ASP A 117 -54.26 7.86 24.58
C ASP A 117 -53.23 8.57 23.68
N THR A 118 -53.62 9.69 23.06
CA THR A 118 -52.71 10.46 22.21
C THR A 118 -51.55 11.03 23.01
N SER A 119 -51.79 11.56 24.22
CA SER A 119 -50.75 12.13 25.07
C SER A 119 -49.77 11.07 25.56
N GLU A 120 -50.27 9.89 25.97
CA GLU A 120 -49.42 8.75 26.36
C GLU A 120 -48.52 8.31 25.20
N ARG A 121 -49.09 8.16 23.98
CA ARG A 121 -48.33 7.79 22.78
C ARG A 121 -47.29 8.84 22.38
N VAL A 122 -47.61 10.13 22.51
CA VAL A 122 -46.65 11.22 22.25
C VAL A 122 -45.51 11.18 23.27
N SER A 123 -45.81 10.99 24.55
CA SER A 123 -44.80 10.88 25.62
C SER A 123 -43.85 9.70 25.40
N GLU A 124 -44.40 8.52 25.05
CA GLU A 124 -43.60 7.33 24.73
C GLU A 124 -42.73 7.54 23.49
N SER A 125 -43.30 8.11 22.42
CA SER A 125 -42.58 8.41 21.18
C SER A 125 -41.44 9.41 21.41
N ALA A 126 -41.69 10.43 22.22
CA ALA A 126 -40.70 11.44 22.59
C ALA A 126 -39.55 10.84 23.41
N ARG A 127 -39.84 9.98 24.39
CA ARG A 127 -38.81 9.26 25.16
C ARG A 127 -37.97 8.33 24.28
N THR A 128 -38.62 7.61 23.36
CA THR A 128 -37.93 6.73 22.42
C THR A 128 -37.00 7.55 21.51
N LEU A 129 -37.48 8.65 20.94
CA LEU A 129 -36.69 9.53 20.08
C LEU A 129 -35.50 10.16 20.84
N SER A 130 -35.70 10.56 22.11
CA SER A 130 -34.62 11.03 22.99
C SER A 130 -33.54 9.96 23.19
N SER A 131 -33.94 8.71 23.44
CA SER A 131 -33.00 7.59 23.58
C SER A 131 -32.24 7.32 22.28
N THR A 132 -32.91 7.33 21.13
CA THR A 132 -32.27 7.19 19.81
C THR A 132 -31.30 8.33 19.56
N ALA A 133 -31.65 9.56 19.94
CA ALA A 133 -30.79 10.71 19.77
C ALA A 133 -29.50 10.61 20.60
N LEU A 134 -29.60 10.15 21.85
CA LEU A 134 -28.43 9.87 22.70
C LEU A 134 -27.54 8.76 22.12
N GLN A 135 -28.15 7.71 21.55
CA GLN A 135 -27.39 6.64 20.90
C GLN A 135 -26.64 7.14 19.66
N ILE A 136 -27.27 7.97 18.82
CA ILE A 136 -26.61 8.59 17.67
C ILE A 136 -25.45 9.49 18.11
N ASN A 137 -25.60 10.24 19.21
CA ASN A 137 -24.50 11.02 19.78
C ASN A 137 -23.31 10.14 20.18
N ALA A 138 -23.55 9.01 20.83
CA ALA A 138 -22.48 8.06 21.16
C ALA A 138 -21.76 7.53 19.91
N SER A 139 -22.50 7.18 18.86
CA SER A 139 -21.89 6.78 17.57
C SER A 139 -21.16 7.94 16.87
N THR A 140 -21.62 9.17 17.04
CA THR A 140 -20.98 10.38 16.50
C THR A 140 -19.62 10.61 17.17
N GLU A 141 -19.50 10.33 18.47
CA GLU A 141 -18.23 10.37 19.20
C GLU A 141 -17.24 9.32 18.69
N GLU A 142 -17.72 8.09 18.41
CA GLU A 142 -16.89 7.04 17.81
C GLU A 142 -16.36 7.45 16.42
N VAL A 143 -17.20 8.12 15.63
CA VAL A 143 -16.82 8.69 14.32
C VAL A 143 -15.77 9.79 14.50
N ALA A 144 -15.93 10.69 15.47
CA ALA A 144 -14.95 11.74 15.78
C ALA A 144 -13.58 11.14 16.14
N GLN A 145 -13.55 10.09 16.95
CA GLN A 145 -12.30 9.41 17.31
C GLN A 145 -11.64 8.72 16.11
N ALA A 146 -12.43 8.14 15.20
CA ALA A 146 -11.92 7.57 13.97
C ALA A 146 -11.31 8.64 13.05
N ILE A 147 -11.94 9.81 12.95
CA ILE A 147 -11.46 10.99 12.19
C ILE A 147 -10.11 11.46 12.75
N GLU A 148 -9.95 11.58 14.07
CA GLU A 148 -8.67 11.94 14.69
C GLU A 148 -7.56 10.95 14.33
N THR A 149 -7.88 9.65 14.35
CA THR A 149 -6.94 8.59 13.94
C THR A 149 -6.56 8.69 12.46
N ILE A 150 -7.52 8.98 11.58
CA ILE A 150 -7.29 9.16 10.14
C ILE A 150 -6.42 10.40 9.90
N SER A 151 -6.70 11.53 10.59
CA SER A 151 -5.92 12.76 10.51
C SER A 151 -4.46 12.51 10.89
N GLY A 152 -4.21 11.88 12.05
CA GLY A 152 -2.86 11.53 12.47
C GLY A 152 -2.18 10.52 11.53
N GLY A 153 -2.95 9.64 10.89
CA GLY A 153 -2.46 8.74 9.83
C GLY A 153 -2.00 9.50 8.58
N ALA A 154 -2.78 10.47 8.11
CA ALA A 154 -2.47 11.29 6.95
C ALA A 154 -1.23 12.17 7.19
N GLU A 155 -1.09 12.76 8.38
CA GLU A 155 0.07 13.57 8.76
C GLU A 155 1.36 12.74 8.81
N ASN A 156 1.30 11.56 9.44
CA ASN A 156 2.40 10.60 9.42
C ASN A 156 2.75 10.13 7.98
N GLN A 157 1.73 9.93 7.13
CA GLN A 157 1.94 9.58 5.74
C GLN A 157 2.70 10.68 4.98
N ALA A 158 2.33 11.94 5.16
CA ALA A 158 3.03 13.09 4.56
C ALA A 158 4.50 13.17 5.01
N GLU A 159 4.77 12.93 6.30
CA GLU A 159 6.15 12.89 6.82
C GLU A 159 6.96 11.74 6.19
N MET A 160 6.38 10.54 6.11
CA MET A 160 7.02 9.37 5.50
C MET A 160 7.31 9.58 4.02
N LEU A 161 6.40 10.22 3.28
CA LEU A 161 6.59 10.55 1.87
C LEU A 161 7.73 11.55 1.67
N THR A 162 7.83 12.57 2.53
CA THR A 162 8.93 13.53 2.51
C THR A 162 10.29 12.84 2.72
N LYS A 163 10.36 11.93 3.71
CA LYS A 163 11.55 11.11 3.95
C LYS A 163 11.85 10.18 2.78
N GLY A 164 10.82 9.54 2.21
CA GLY A 164 10.94 8.67 1.04
C GLY A 164 11.46 9.39 -0.20
N ALA A 165 10.95 10.58 -0.50
CA ALA A 165 11.42 11.43 -1.59
C ALA A 165 12.92 11.74 -1.44
N LYS A 166 13.36 12.07 -0.22
CA LYS A 166 14.78 12.33 0.06
C LYS A 166 15.65 11.10 -0.22
N VAL A 167 15.24 9.91 0.23
CA VAL A 167 15.97 8.66 -0.01
C VAL A 167 16.05 8.35 -1.51
N ILE A 168 14.96 8.55 -2.26
CA ILE A 168 14.96 8.37 -3.71
C ILE A 168 15.91 9.36 -4.40
N HIS A 169 15.96 10.60 -3.93
CA HIS A 169 16.88 11.62 -4.46
C HIS A 169 18.36 11.25 -4.20
N GLU A 170 18.70 10.84 -2.98
CA GLU A 170 20.04 10.37 -2.63
C GLU A 170 20.44 9.13 -3.45
N MET A 171 19.49 8.21 -3.67
CA MET A 171 19.68 7.04 -4.52
C MET A 171 19.97 7.44 -5.97
N ALA A 172 19.24 8.42 -6.54
CA ALA A 172 19.48 8.91 -7.89
C ALA A 172 20.90 9.51 -8.06
N ILE A 173 21.37 10.28 -7.07
CA ILE A 173 22.75 10.80 -7.05
C ILE A 173 23.76 9.65 -7.03
N SER A 174 23.53 8.64 -6.17
CA SER A 174 24.42 7.50 -6.05
C SER A 174 24.46 6.66 -7.34
N ILE A 175 23.33 6.50 -8.03
CA ILE A 175 23.24 5.82 -9.33
C ILE A 175 24.00 6.59 -10.42
N ASP A 176 23.88 7.92 -10.48
CA ASP A 176 24.64 8.74 -11.44
C ASP A 176 26.15 8.57 -11.21
N LEU A 177 26.59 8.55 -9.95
CA LEU A 177 27.98 8.31 -9.61
C LEU A 177 28.45 6.92 -10.09
N VAL A 178 27.66 5.86 -9.86
CA VAL A 178 27.96 4.52 -10.37
C VAL A 178 28.07 4.51 -11.89
N ALA A 179 27.15 5.18 -12.60
CA ALA A 179 27.18 5.29 -14.06
C ALA A 179 28.47 5.96 -14.57
N ARG A 180 28.91 7.05 -13.91
CA ARG A 180 30.16 7.74 -14.25
C ARG A 180 31.38 6.84 -14.00
N ARG A 181 31.45 6.17 -12.84
CA ARG A 181 32.55 5.25 -12.51
C ARG A 181 32.61 4.04 -13.45
N ALA A 182 31.47 3.56 -13.91
CA ALA A 182 31.38 2.50 -14.89
C ALA A 182 31.94 2.97 -16.25
N LYS A 183 31.61 4.18 -16.71
CA LYS A 183 32.19 4.78 -17.93
C LYS A 183 33.70 5.00 -17.81
N GLU A 184 34.19 5.46 -16.66
CA GLU A 184 35.64 5.59 -16.39
C GLU A 184 36.35 4.23 -16.47
N THR A 185 35.76 3.19 -15.86
CA THR A 185 36.28 1.82 -15.92
C THR A 185 36.31 1.28 -17.36
N ALA A 186 35.24 1.51 -18.14
CA ALA A 186 35.20 1.11 -19.54
C ALA A 186 36.31 1.78 -20.37
N LYS A 187 36.55 3.07 -20.14
CA LYS A 187 37.64 3.80 -20.79
C LYS A 187 39.02 3.23 -20.41
N ALA A 188 39.27 3.00 -19.13
CA ALA A 188 40.54 2.43 -18.66
C ALA A 188 40.77 1.01 -19.21
N ALA A 189 39.71 0.19 -19.28
CA ALA A 189 39.77 -1.13 -19.88
C ALA A 189 40.14 -1.08 -21.38
N ARG A 190 39.57 -0.11 -22.12
CA ARG A 190 39.91 0.12 -23.53
C ARG A 190 41.36 0.54 -23.74
N GLU A 191 41.88 1.46 -22.92
CA GLU A 191 43.30 1.88 -22.97
C GLU A 191 44.25 0.71 -22.63
N THR A 192 43.87 -0.12 -21.66
CA THR A 192 44.62 -1.32 -21.29
C THR A 192 44.58 -2.38 -22.40
N SER A 193 43.44 -2.56 -23.07
CA SER A 193 43.29 -3.45 -24.23
C SER A 193 44.26 -3.05 -25.36
N GLN A 194 44.35 -1.76 -25.69
CA GLN A 194 45.32 -1.26 -26.68
C GLN A 194 46.78 -1.53 -26.26
N THR A 195 47.08 -1.35 -24.98
CA THR A 195 48.43 -1.61 -24.45
C THR A 195 48.77 -3.10 -24.49
N ALA A 196 47.83 -3.97 -24.10
CA ALA A 196 48.01 -5.42 -24.15
C ALA A 196 48.16 -5.93 -25.59
N GLN A 197 47.38 -5.39 -26.54
CA GLN A 197 47.52 -5.70 -27.95
C GLN A 197 48.92 -5.35 -28.46
N LYS A 198 49.40 -4.13 -28.19
CA LYS A 198 50.76 -3.70 -28.58
C LYS A 198 51.84 -4.56 -27.91
N GLY A 199 51.66 -4.93 -26.65
CA GLY A 199 52.56 -5.84 -25.93
C GLY A 199 52.61 -7.23 -26.56
N GLY A 200 51.45 -7.77 -26.96
CA GLY A 200 51.33 -9.03 -27.68
C GLY A 200 52.04 -9.01 -29.04
N GLU A 201 51.82 -7.95 -29.83
CA GLU A 201 52.49 -7.75 -31.12
C GLU A 201 54.02 -7.71 -30.97
N LEU A 202 54.55 -6.97 -29.98
CA LEU A 202 55.99 -6.91 -29.69
C LEU A 202 56.56 -8.27 -29.24
N ALA A 203 55.80 -9.04 -28.46
CA ALA A 203 56.20 -10.38 -28.06
C ALA A 203 56.27 -11.33 -29.27
N THR A 204 55.28 -11.27 -30.16
CA THR A 204 55.27 -12.05 -31.41
C THR A 204 56.42 -11.68 -32.34
N ASP A 205 56.71 -10.38 -32.55
CA ASP A 205 57.88 -9.93 -33.32
C ASP A 205 59.19 -10.45 -32.71
N SER A 206 59.28 -10.45 -31.38
CA SER A 206 60.44 -10.98 -30.66
C SER A 206 60.62 -12.49 -30.85
N VAL A 207 59.53 -13.26 -30.92
CA VAL A 207 59.57 -14.70 -31.25
C VAL A 207 60.11 -14.93 -32.66
N GLU A 208 59.68 -14.13 -33.64
CA GLU A 208 60.18 -14.22 -35.01
C GLU A 208 61.67 -13.87 -35.12
N ARG A 209 62.11 -12.82 -34.43
CA ARG A 209 63.54 -12.47 -34.33
C ARG A 209 64.36 -13.56 -33.68
N MET A 210 63.83 -14.20 -32.64
CA MET A 210 64.50 -15.31 -31.95
C MET A 210 64.66 -16.54 -32.86
N LYS A 211 63.70 -16.79 -33.74
CA LYS A 211 63.80 -17.83 -34.78
C LYS A 211 64.93 -17.52 -35.75
N SER A 212 65.01 -16.30 -36.29
CA SER A 212 66.11 -15.90 -37.19
C SER A 212 67.48 -15.99 -36.49
N PHE A 213 67.53 -15.69 -35.20
CA PHE A 213 68.76 -15.82 -34.41
C PHE A 213 69.14 -17.30 -34.19
N PHE A 214 68.17 -18.18 -33.94
CA PHE A 214 68.38 -19.63 -33.88
C PHE A 214 68.97 -20.17 -35.19
N ASP A 215 68.36 -19.82 -36.33
CA ASP A 215 68.82 -20.23 -37.67
C ASP A 215 70.27 -19.77 -37.93
N SER A 216 70.63 -18.56 -37.46
CA SER A 216 71.99 -18.02 -37.58
C SER A 216 73.00 -18.81 -36.74
N VAL A 217 72.64 -19.19 -35.52
CA VAL A 217 73.51 -19.99 -34.64
C VAL A 217 73.68 -21.41 -35.18
N GLU A 218 72.64 -22.01 -35.77
CA GLU A 218 72.71 -23.31 -36.41
C GLU A 218 73.62 -23.29 -37.64
N LEU A 219 73.56 -22.23 -38.45
CA LEU A 219 74.49 -22.02 -39.57
C LEU A 219 75.94 -21.93 -39.10
N ILE A 220 76.21 -21.16 -38.03
CA ILE A 220 77.56 -21.05 -37.45
C ILE A 220 78.04 -22.42 -36.95
N SER A 221 77.16 -23.20 -36.29
CA SER A 221 77.48 -24.56 -35.85
C SER A 221 77.91 -25.46 -37.02
N MET A 222 77.16 -25.44 -38.13
CA MET A 222 77.52 -26.22 -39.33
C MET A 222 78.88 -25.80 -39.92
N GLN A 223 79.16 -24.50 -39.97
CA GLN A 223 80.45 -23.98 -40.45
C GLN A 223 81.63 -24.45 -39.58
N PHE A 224 81.46 -24.49 -38.25
CA PHE A 224 82.49 -25.01 -37.35
C PHE A 224 82.69 -26.52 -37.46
N MET A 225 81.63 -27.29 -37.72
CA MET A 225 81.77 -28.72 -38.01
C MET A 225 82.58 -28.97 -39.29
N ASP A 226 82.33 -28.21 -40.36
CA ASP A 226 83.14 -28.27 -41.59
C ASP A 226 84.60 -27.87 -41.34
N LEU A 227 84.83 -26.77 -40.61
CA LEU A 227 86.18 -26.32 -40.24
C LEU A 227 86.94 -27.42 -39.46
N ASN A 228 86.30 -28.06 -38.49
CA ASN A 228 86.92 -29.11 -37.69
C ASN A 228 87.26 -30.34 -38.54
N GLY A 229 86.40 -30.68 -39.52
CA GLY A 229 86.68 -31.71 -40.53
C GLY A 229 87.91 -31.38 -41.39
N LYS A 230 88.04 -30.12 -41.83
CA LYS A 230 89.21 -29.65 -42.58
C LYS A 230 90.48 -29.66 -41.72
N LEU A 231 90.43 -29.21 -40.47
CA LEU A 231 91.57 -29.25 -39.56
C LEU A 231 92.07 -30.68 -39.29
N GLN A 232 91.17 -31.67 -39.22
CA GLN A 232 91.57 -33.07 -39.14
C GLN A 232 92.29 -33.56 -40.41
N GLN A 233 91.84 -33.15 -41.60
CA GLN A 233 92.52 -33.48 -42.85
C GLN A 233 93.91 -32.83 -42.92
N VAL A 234 94.03 -31.55 -42.58
CA VAL A 234 95.32 -30.85 -42.55
C VAL A 234 96.27 -31.51 -41.54
N GLY A 235 95.76 -31.94 -40.37
CA GLY A 235 96.55 -32.66 -39.37
C GLY A 235 97.15 -33.96 -39.92
N LYS A 236 96.33 -34.78 -40.59
CA LYS A 236 96.80 -36.02 -41.24
C LYS A 236 97.87 -35.76 -42.31
N ILE A 237 97.72 -34.66 -43.07
CA ILE A 237 98.71 -34.27 -44.07
C ILE A 237 100.02 -33.86 -43.38
N ALA A 238 99.96 -33.08 -42.30
CA ALA A 238 101.13 -32.66 -41.55
C ALA A 238 101.86 -33.85 -40.92
N ASP A 239 101.14 -34.80 -40.31
CA ASP A 239 101.69 -36.05 -39.79
C ASP A 239 102.40 -36.86 -40.88
N PHE A 240 101.77 -36.97 -42.06
CA PHE A 240 102.38 -37.63 -43.21
C PHE A 240 103.65 -36.92 -43.70
N ILE A 241 103.71 -35.59 -43.67
CA ILE A 241 104.93 -34.82 -44.00
C ILE A 241 106.03 -35.09 -42.97
N VAL A 242 105.70 -35.17 -41.67
CA VAL A 242 106.68 -35.55 -40.62
C VAL A 242 107.25 -36.94 -40.90
N GLU A 243 106.39 -37.91 -41.24
CA GLU A 243 106.80 -39.28 -41.57
C GLU A 243 107.70 -39.32 -42.82
N MET A 244 107.30 -38.63 -43.89
CA MET A 244 108.07 -38.49 -45.13
C MET A 244 109.42 -37.82 -44.88
N ALA A 245 109.46 -36.76 -44.08
CA ALA A 245 110.69 -36.07 -43.71
C ALA A 245 111.61 -36.98 -42.90
N ARG A 246 111.08 -37.78 -41.96
CA ARG A 246 111.86 -38.78 -41.21
C ARG A 246 112.44 -39.86 -42.12
N GLN A 247 111.64 -40.36 -43.06
CA GLN A 247 112.10 -41.36 -44.03
C GLN A 247 113.16 -40.78 -44.98
N THR A 248 112.98 -39.53 -45.42
CA THR A 248 113.95 -38.80 -46.25
C THR A 248 115.25 -38.55 -45.50
N ASN A 249 115.17 -38.20 -44.21
CA ASN A 249 116.32 -38.03 -43.33
C ASN A 249 117.13 -39.34 -43.18
N LEU A 250 116.45 -40.48 -43.01
CA LEU A 250 117.07 -41.80 -42.96
C LEU A 250 117.72 -42.21 -44.29
N LEU A 251 117.06 -41.93 -45.42
CA LEU A 251 117.60 -42.16 -46.76
C LEU A 251 118.84 -41.29 -47.02
N ALA A 252 118.78 -40.02 -46.65
CA ALA A 252 119.89 -39.07 -46.76
C ALA A 252 121.06 -39.44 -45.85
N LEU A 253 120.79 -39.95 -44.64
CA LEU A 253 121.80 -40.49 -43.73
C LEU A 253 122.48 -41.72 -44.33
N ASN A 254 121.71 -42.67 -44.86
CA ASN A 254 122.27 -43.85 -45.53
C ASN A 254 123.11 -43.47 -46.76
N ALA A 255 122.65 -42.49 -47.56
CA ALA A 255 123.40 -41.97 -48.69
C ALA A 255 124.68 -41.24 -48.26
N SER A 256 124.65 -40.49 -47.15
CA SER A 256 125.83 -39.82 -46.59
C SER A 256 126.86 -40.83 -46.06
N ILE A 257 126.40 -41.92 -45.44
CA ILE A 257 127.25 -43.03 -44.98
C ILE A 257 127.93 -43.72 -46.17
N GLU A 258 127.17 -44.05 -47.22
CA GLU A 258 127.73 -44.75 -48.39
C GLU A 258 128.65 -43.82 -49.22
N ALA A 259 128.35 -42.52 -49.27
CA ALA A 259 129.23 -41.51 -49.85
C ALA A 259 130.55 -41.37 -49.07
N ALA A 260 130.53 -41.44 -47.73
CA ALA A 260 131.73 -41.47 -46.91
C ALA A 260 132.54 -42.77 -47.12
N ARG A 261 131.85 -43.89 -47.40
CA ARG A 261 132.45 -45.20 -47.67
C ARG A 261 133.16 -45.27 -49.02
N ALA A 262 132.71 -44.51 -50.02
CA ALA A 262 133.30 -44.41 -51.36
C ALA A 262 134.54 -43.49 -51.45
N GLY A 263 134.99 -42.88 -50.34
CA GLY A 263 136.22 -42.07 -50.27
C GLY A 263 136.17 -40.80 -51.13
N GLU A 264 137.30 -40.45 -51.80
CA GLU A 264 137.43 -39.24 -52.64
C GLU A 264 136.34 -39.15 -53.74
N SER A 265 135.95 -40.28 -54.34
CA SER A 265 134.92 -40.34 -55.39
C SER A 265 133.49 -40.04 -54.89
N GLY A 266 133.25 -40.14 -53.58
CA GLY A 266 131.93 -39.92 -52.94
C GLY A 266 131.73 -38.52 -52.37
N LYS A 267 132.76 -37.67 -52.30
CA LYS A 267 132.71 -36.35 -51.65
C LYS A 267 131.57 -35.44 -52.14
N GLY A 268 131.36 -35.36 -53.46
CA GLY A 268 130.28 -34.54 -54.03
C GLY A 268 128.88 -35.05 -53.67
N PHE A 269 128.70 -36.38 -53.65
CA PHE A 269 127.45 -37.02 -53.22
C PHE A 269 127.19 -36.85 -51.72
N GLY A 270 128.24 -36.88 -50.89
CA GLY A 270 128.13 -36.68 -49.45
C GLY A 270 127.64 -35.28 -49.08
N VAL A 271 128.09 -34.24 -49.80
CA VAL A 271 127.60 -32.86 -49.59
C VAL A 271 126.12 -32.73 -49.93
N VAL A 272 125.67 -33.32 -51.05
CA VAL A 272 124.25 -33.31 -51.43
C VAL A 272 123.41 -34.10 -50.43
N ALA A 273 123.89 -35.27 -49.98
CA ALA A 273 123.18 -36.08 -49.00
C ALA A 273 123.05 -35.37 -47.63
N GLU A 274 124.07 -34.64 -47.17
CA GLU A 274 124.00 -33.84 -45.95
C GLU A 274 123.06 -32.63 -46.09
N GLU A 275 122.97 -32.02 -47.28
CA GLU A 275 122.03 -30.92 -47.55
C GLU A 275 120.57 -31.42 -47.60
N VAL A 276 120.33 -32.59 -48.21
CA VAL A 276 119.01 -33.27 -48.17
C VAL A 276 118.64 -33.65 -46.74
N ARG A 277 119.61 -34.08 -45.92
CA ARG A 277 119.41 -34.39 -44.50
C ARG A 277 118.94 -33.15 -43.72
N LYS A 278 119.61 -32.01 -43.91
CA LYS A 278 119.20 -30.73 -43.30
C LYS A 278 117.84 -30.24 -43.77
N LEU A 279 117.52 -30.37 -45.05
CA LEU A 279 116.20 -30.04 -45.60
C LEU A 279 115.11 -30.95 -45.02
N ALA A 280 115.41 -32.24 -44.84
CA ALA A 280 114.50 -33.20 -44.23
C ALA A 280 114.26 -32.89 -42.74
N ASP A 281 115.31 -32.59 -41.96
CA ASP A 281 115.16 -32.14 -40.56
C ASP A 281 114.37 -30.82 -40.47
N GLY A 282 114.63 -29.85 -41.36
CA GLY A 282 113.89 -28.59 -41.45
C GLY A 282 112.42 -28.78 -41.83
N SER A 283 112.13 -29.72 -42.74
CA SER A 283 110.77 -30.08 -43.15
C SER A 283 110.02 -30.80 -42.03
N ALA A 284 110.68 -31.72 -41.31
CA ALA A 284 110.12 -32.39 -40.15
C ALA A 284 109.75 -31.38 -39.06
N LYS A 285 110.67 -30.45 -38.73
CA LYS A 285 110.44 -29.41 -37.74
C LYS A 285 109.26 -28.51 -38.12
N SER A 286 109.21 -28.03 -39.36
CA SER A 286 108.12 -27.18 -39.85
C SER A 286 106.77 -27.91 -39.82
N ALA A 287 106.74 -29.20 -40.18
CA ALA A 287 105.53 -30.00 -40.12
C ALA A 287 105.08 -30.28 -38.68
N THR A 288 106.02 -30.46 -37.73
CA THR A 288 105.70 -30.53 -36.29
C THR A 288 105.10 -29.22 -35.77
N GLU A 289 105.63 -28.06 -36.16
CA GLU A 289 105.05 -26.75 -35.82
C GLU A 289 103.63 -26.59 -36.39
N ILE A 290 103.35 -27.12 -37.59
CA ILE A 290 101.99 -27.16 -38.15
C ILE A 290 101.07 -28.05 -37.31
N VAL A 291 101.52 -29.22 -36.85
CA VAL A 291 100.74 -30.10 -35.97
C VAL A 291 100.37 -29.38 -34.67
N GLU A 292 101.33 -28.70 -34.04
CA GLU A 292 101.09 -27.90 -32.83
C GLU A 292 100.06 -26.78 -33.06
N LEU A 293 100.20 -26.03 -34.15
CA LEU A 293 99.23 -24.97 -34.52
C LEU A 293 97.83 -25.54 -34.76
N ILE A 294 97.72 -26.69 -35.43
CA ILE A 294 96.43 -27.36 -35.67
C ILE A 294 95.79 -27.78 -34.34
N ASP A 295 96.57 -28.29 -33.39
CA ASP A 295 96.05 -28.69 -32.09
C ASP A 295 95.58 -27.48 -31.27
N ILE A 296 96.27 -26.34 -31.34
CA ILE A 296 95.79 -25.07 -30.76
C ILE A 296 94.45 -24.65 -31.40
N VAL A 297 94.35 -24.67 -32.73
CA VAL A 297 93.11 -24.29 -33.43
C VAL A 297 91.97 -25.28 -33.14
N LYS A 298 92.25 -26.58 -32.97
CA LYS A 298 91.24 -27.57 -32.55
C LYS A 298 90.72 -27.32 -31.14
N VAL A 299 91.58 -26.88 -30.22
CA VAL A 299 91.16 -26.51 -28.85
C VAL A 299 90.25 -25.28 -28.91
N GLU A 300 90.63 -24.23 -29.64
CA GLU A 300 89.78 -23.06 -29.82
C GLU A 300 88.46 -23.38 -30.54
N SER A 301 88.48 -24.23 -31.57
CA SER A 301 87.28 -24.69 -32.27
C SER A 301 86.32 -25.44 -31.35
N ARG A 302 86.84 -26.27 -30.42
CA ARG A 302 86.01 -26.93 -29.40
C ARG A 302 85.37 -25.93 -28.44
N ARG A 303 86.14 -24.94 -27.98
CA ARG A 303 85.63 -23.87 -27.10
C ARG A 303 84.52 -23.06 -27.75
N VAL A 304 84.64 -22.76 -29.05
CA VAL A 304 83.58 -22.09 -29.81
C VAL A 304 82.34 -23.00 -29.95
N GLN A 305 82.52 -24.29 -30.21
CA GLN A 305 81.40 -25.25 -30.29
C GLN A 305 80.62 -25.36 -28.97
N GLU A 306 81.32 -25.35 -27.83
CA GLU A 306 80.69 -25.30 -26.50
C GLU A 306 79.87 -24.00 -26.33
N THR A 307 80.45 -22.86 -26.72
CA THR A 307 79.77 -21.55 -26.67
C THR A 307 78.51 -21.52 -27.56
N ILE A 308 78.56 -22.12 -28.75
CA ILE A 308 77.42 -22.26 -29.67
C ILE A 308 76.32 -23.12 -29.03
N THR A 309 76.71 -24.23 -28.39
CA THR A 309 75.77 -25.15 -27.74
C THR A 309 75.04 -24.45 -26.59
N ASP A 310 75.77 -23.70 -25.77
CA ASP A 310 75.17 -22.92 -24.68
C ASP A 310 74.30 -21.77 -25.20
N SER A 311 74.73 -21.10 -26.27
CA SER A 311 73.94 -20.06 -26.93
C SER A 311 72.61 -20.63 -27.47
N SER A 312 72.65 -21.78 -28.14
CA SER A 312 71.45 -22.48 -28.62
C SER A 312 70.48 -22.81 -27.48
N ARG A 313 70.99 -23.30 -26.34
CA ARG A 313 70.18 -23.56 -25.14
C ARG A 313 69.53 -22.27 -24.61
N GLY A 314 70.29 -21.17 -24.57
CA GLY A 314 69.79 -19.85 -24.17
C GLY A 314 68.68 -19.32 -25.08
N ILE A 315 68.81 -19.52 -26.40
CA ILE A 315 67.81 -19.11 -27.40
C ILE A 315 66.50 -19.88 -27.26
N ILE A 316 66.58 -21.21 -27.05
CA ILE A 316 65.39 -22.05 -26.82
C ILE A 316 64.65 -21.59 -25.56
N GLY A 317 65.39 -21.30 -24.47
CA GLY A 317 64.82 -20.73 -23.26
C GLY A 317 64.18 -19.35 -23.49
N GLY A 318 64.86 -18.47 -24.24
CA GLY A 318 64.35 -17.16 -24.61
C GLY A 318 63.07 -17.22 -25.44
N LYS A 319 63.02 -18.11 -26.44
CA LYS A 319 61.82 -18.36 -27.25
C LYS A 319 60.65 -18.80 -26.37
N LYS A 320 60.86 -19.76 -25.47
CA LYS A 320 59.81 -20.25 -24.55
C LYS A 320 59.26 -19.12 -23.67
N ASN A 321 60.12 -18.28 -23.12
CA ASN A 321 59.71 -17.14 -22.29
C ASN A 321 58.88 -16.12 -23.10
N LEU A 322 59.26 -15.86 -24.36
CA LEU A 322 58.52 -14.96 -25.25
C LEU A 322 57.16 -15.54 -25.66
N ASP A 323 57.08 -16.84 -25.96
CA ASP A 323 55.82 -17.54 -26.23
C ASP A 323 54.85 -17.40 -25.02
N THR A 324 55.36 -17.64 -23.80
CA THR A 324 54.57 -17.43 -22.56
C THR A 324 54.15 -15.96 -22.38
N THR A 325 55.02 -15.02 -22.72
CA THR A 325 54.70 -13.58 -22.65
C THR A 325 53.60 -13.20 -23.65
N ALA A 326 53.66 -13.72 -24.88
CA ALA A 326 52.63 -13.50 -25.90
C ALA A 326 51.27 -14.11 -25.49
N GLU A 327 51.29 -15.27 -24.84
CA GLU A 327 50.10 -15.90 -24.26
C GLU A 327 49.48 -15.06 -23.14
N ALA A 328 50.31 -14.55 -22.21
CA ALA A 328 49.86 -13.68 -21.13
C ALA A 328 49.19 -12.40 -21.68
N PHE A 329 49.75 -11.77 -22.72
CA PHE A 329 49.11 -10.61 -23.36
C PHE A 329 47.76 -10.96 -24.03
N ARG A 330 47.62 -12.15 -24.62
CA ARG A 330 46.34 -12.63 -25.17
C ARG A 330 45.29 -12.82 -24.07
N GLU A 331 45.67 -13.40 -22.94
CA GLU A 331 44.78 -13.58 -21.79
C GLU A 331 44.37 -12.25 -21.15
N ILE A 332 45.32 -11.32 -21.01
CA ILE A 332 45.02 -9.95 -20.56
C ILE A 332 44.00 -9.33 -21.51
N LEU A 333 44.26 -9.35 -22.83
CA LEU A 333 43.37 -8.77 -23.84
C LEU A 333 41.93 -9.28 -23.72
N ALA A 334 41.75 -10.60 -23.63
CA ALA A 334 40.43 -11.21 -23.45
C ALA A 334 39.72 -10.71 -22.18
N THR A 335 40.46 -10.62 -21.08
CA THR A 335 39.94 -10.18 -19.78
C THR A 335 39.54 -8.71 -19.78
N VAL A 336 40.35 -7.81 -20.37
CA VAL A 336 40.01 -6.38 -20.41
C VAL A 336 38.87 -6.07 -21.38
N VAL A 337 38.74 -6.80 -22.49
CA VAL A 337 37.58 -6.67 -23.39
C VAL A 337 36.28 -7.06 -22.66
N ASP A 338 36.30 -8.15 -21.88
CA ASP A 338 35.14 -8.52 -21.07
C ASP A 338 34.84 -7.49 -19.96
N THR A 339 35.89 -6.93 -19.34
CA THR A 339 35.77 -5.86 -18.35
C THR A 339 35.13 -4.60 -18.94
N GLU A 340 35.55 -4.17 -20.13
CA GLU A 340 34.95 -3.05 -20.86
C GLU A 340 33.45 -3.29 -21.10
N ARG A 341 33.09 -4.47 -21.59
CA ARG A 341 31.70 -4.86 -21.86
C ARG A 341 30.84 -4.81 -20.60
N LYS A 342 31.33 -5.38 -19.48
CA LYS A 342 30.64 -5.37 -18.19
C LYS A 342 30.47 -3.94 -17.66
N ALA A 343 31.51 -3.12 -17.76
CA ALA A 343 31.46 -1.73 -17.33
C ALA A 343 30.42 -0.91 -18.13
N ASN A 344 30.36 -1.08 -19.46
CA ASN A 344 29.30 -0.45 -20.27
C ASN A 344 27.89 -0.93 -19.84
N SER A 345 27.72 -2.23 -19.60
CA SER A 345 26.44 -2.77 -19.13
C SER A 345 26.01 -2.20 -17.77
N ILE A 346 26.94 -1.97 -16.85
CA ILE A 346 26.66 -1.30 -15.57
C ILE A 346 26.21 0.15 -15.80
N ALA A 347 26.84 0.87 -16.73
CA ALA A 347 26.43 2.23 -17.07
C ALA A 347 25.00 2.28 -17.63
N ASP A 348 24.64 1.34 -18.52
CA ASP A 348 23.30 1.24 -19.10
C ASP A 348 22.24 0.88 -18.04
N LEU A 349 22.54 -0.08 -17.16
CA LEU A 349 21.67 -0.45 -16.04
C LEU A 349 21.46 0.73 -15.08
N SER A 350 22.51 1.51 -14.81
CA SER A 350 22.43 2.71 -13.97
C SER A 350 21.54 3.78 -14.61
N GLN A 351 21.59 3.94 -15.94
CA GLN A 351 20.69 4.85 -16.65
C GLN A 351 19.23 4.42 -16.52
N MET A 352 18.93 3.12 -16.64
CA MET A 352 17.58 2.60 -16.42
C MET A 352 17.10 2.81 -14.98
N GLN A 353 17.98 2.60 -14.00
CA GLN A 353 17.66 2.85 -12.59
C GLN A 353 17.38 4.34 -12.32
N THR A 354 18.08 5.26 -13.00
CA THR A 354 17.81 6.70 -12.91
C THR A 354 16.40 7.04 -13.38
N THR A 355 15.97 6.45 -14.51
CA THR A 355 14.58 6.59 -14.99
C THR A 355 13.58 5.97 -14.01
N GLY A 356 13.92 4.83 -13.39
CA GLY A 356 13.12 4.22 -12.33
C GLY A 356 12.97 5.12 -11.10
N ALA A 357 14.05 5.76 -10.67
CA ALA A 357 14.04 6.72 -9.56
C ALA A 357 13.13 7.92 -9.87
N ALA A 358 13.19 8.47 -11.09
CA ALA A 358 12.29 9.55 -11.50
C ALA A 358 10.81 9.14 -11.43
N LYS A 359 10.46 7.93 -11.86
CA LYS A 359 9.09 7.40 -11.72
C LYS A 359 8.66 7.24 -10.26
N MET A 360 9.57 6.83 -9.38
CA MET A 360 9.29 6.74 -7.94
C MET A 360 9.00 8.12 -7.34
N VAL A 361 9.70 9.17 -7.77
CA VAL A 361 9.38 10.55 -7.36
C VAL A 361 7.96 10.93 -7.77
N THR A 362 7.54 10.64 -9.01
CA THR A 362 6.16 10.91 -9.47
C THR A 362 5.13 10.15 -8.64
N MET A 363 5.37 8.87 -8.32
CA MET A 363 4.46 8.11 -7.47
C MET A 363 4.38 8.67 -6.04
N VAL A 364 5.49 9.14 -5.48
CA VAL A 364 5.49 9.80 -4.16
C VAL A 364 4.66 11.08 -4.18
N ASP A 365 4.76 11.88 -5.25
CA ASP A 365 3.96 13.09 -5.44
C ASP A 365 2.46 12.78 -5.54
N GLU A 366 2.08 11.74 -6.28
CA GLU A 366 0.68 11.28 -6.36
C GLU A 366 0.14 10.83 -4.98
N ILE A 367 0.93 10.09 -4.21
CA ILE A 367 0.51 9.66 -2.85
C ILE A 367 0.45 10.86 -1.90
N ALA A 368 1.34 11.85 -2.04
CA ALA A 368 1.31 13.07 -1.24
C ALA A 368 0.02 13.85 -1.48
N LYS A 369 -0.41 13.96 -2.73
CA LYS A 369 -1.70 14.55 -3.08
C LYS A 369 -2.88 13.81 -2.46
N VAL A 370 -2.87 12.47 -2.46
CA VAL A 370 -3.91 11.68 -1.79
C VAL A 370 -3.92 11.91 -0.27
N ALA A 371 -2.76 12.06 0.36
CA ALA A 371 -2.67 12.38 1.78
C ALA A 371 -3.27 13.77 2.09
N GLU A 372 -3.04 14.76 1.21
CA GLU A 372 -3.63 16.09 1.30
C GLU A 372 -5.15 16.06 1.11
N ASP A 373 -5.64 15.35 0.10
CA ASP A 373 -7.09 15.15 -0.14
C ASP A 373 -7.77 14.45 1.05
N ASN A 374 -7.09 13.48 1.68
CA ASN A 374 -7.57 12.82 2.89
C ASN A 374 -7.64 13.77 4.08
N ALA A 375 -6.62 14.63 4.26
CA ALA A 375 -6.63 15.62 5.33
C ALA A 375 -7.80 16.60 5.18
N ALA A 376 -8.00 17.15 3.97
CA ALA A 376 -9.14 18.02 3.66
C ALA A 376 -10.48 17.32 3.88
N SER A 377 -10.62 16.07 3.43
CA SER A 377 -11.84 15.28 3.65
C SER A 377 -12.09 15.03 5.14
N THR A 378 -11.03 14.83 5.93
CA THR A 378 -11.12 14.61 7.37
C THR A 378 -11.58 15.87 8.10
N GLU A 379 -11.12 17.05 7.69
CA GLU A 379 -11.62 18.34 8.19
C GLU A 379 -13.12 18.53 7.89
N GLU A 380 -13.57 18.23 6.67
CA GLU A 380 -14.98 18.33 6.29
C GLU A 380 -15.87 17.39 7.11
N VAL A 381 -15.45 16.14 7.28
CA VAL A 381 -16.22 15.16 8.07
C VAL A 381 -16.20 15.55 9.55
N SER A 382 -15.10 16.11 10.07
CA SER A 382 -15.03 16.63 11.45
C SER A 382 -16.06 17.74 11.67
N ALA A 383 -16.15 18.71 10.76
CA ALA A 383 -17.14 19.78 10.85
C ALA A 383 -18.58 19.22 10.80
N ALA A 384 -18.86 18.28 9.89
CA ALA A 384 -20.18 17.63 9.81
C ALA A 384 -20.52 16.83 11.08
N THR A 385 -19.52 16.23 11.71
CA THR A 385 -19.67 15.46 12.96
C THR A 385 -20.01 16.39 14.13
N GLU A 386 -19.37 17.57 14.21
CA GLU A 386 -19.70 18.61 15.19
C GLU A 386 -21.13 19.15 15.01
N GLU A 387 -21.54 19.45 13.77
CA GLU A 387 -22.90 19.88 13.46
C GLU A 387 -23.94 18.80 13.81
N GLN A 388 -23.64 17.54 13.48
CA GLN A 388 -24.50 16.41 13.83
C GLN A 388 -24.65 16.27 15.34
N HIS A 389 -23.56 16.33 16.10
CA HIS A 389 -23.60 16.27 17.56
C HIS A 389 -24.48 17.39 18.14
N ALA A 390 -24.34 18.62 17.67
CA ALA A 390 -25.17 19.76 18.10
C ALA A 390 -26.66 19.54 17.77
N ALA A 391 -26.98 19.09 16.55
CA ALA A 391 -28.35 18.83 16.13
C ALA A 391 -29.03 17.72 16.97
N MET A 392 -28.28 16.68 17.34
CA MET A 392 -28.79 15.61 18.18
C MET A 392 -28.98 16.05 19.63
N GLN A 393 -28.13 16.92 20.17
CA GLN A 393 -28.36 17.55 21.47
C GLN A 393 -29.64 18.40 21.47
N GLU A 394 -29.88 19.16 20.41
CA GLU A 394 -31.13 19.92 20.25
C GLU A 394 -32.34 18.98 20.15
N MET A 395 -32.23 17.86 19.43
CA MET A 395 -33.30 16.86 19.35
C MET A 395 -33.63 16.26 20.73
N VAL A 396 -32.62 15.98 21.56
CA VAL A 396 -32.84 15.53 22.95
C VAL A 396 -33.62 16.59 23.74
N TYR A 397 -33.26 17.86 23.61
CA TYR A 397 -33.98 18.95 24.28
C TYR A 397 -35.44 19.07 23.80
N GLN A 398 -35.68 19.08 22.49
CA GLN A 398 -37.02 19.19 21.91
C GLN A 398 -37.92 18.01 22.27
N THR A 399 -37.37 16.80 22.33
CA THR A 399 -38.12 15.61 22.75
C THR A 399 -38.47 15.61 24.23
N GLN A 400 -37.60 16.15 25.09
CA GLN A 400 -37.93 16.37 26.51
C GLN A 400 -39.10 17.35 26.68
N GLU A 401 -39.10 18.45 25.92
CA GLU A 401 -40.21 19.41 25.92
C GLU A 401 -41.51 18.79 25.38
N LEU A 402 -41.46 17.98 24.31
CA LEU A 402 -42.63 17.25 23.81
C LEU A 402 -43.19 16.27 24.85
N ALA A 403 -42.33 15.53 25.55
CA ALA A 403 -42.74 14.62 26.61
C ALA A 403 -43.42 15.38 27.76
N LYS A 404 -42.89 16.57 28.11
CA LYS A 404 -43.47 17.44 29.13
C LYS A 404 -44.82 18.02 28.71
N LEU A 405 -44.97 18.50 27.48
CA LEU A 405 -46.25 18.99 26.95
C LEU A 405 -47.32 17.89 26.92
N ALA A 406 -46.92 16.66 26.58
CA ALA A 406 -47.81 15.51 26.65
C ALA A 406 -48.25 15.20 28.10
N ASP A 407 -47.34 15.30 29.06
CA ASP A 407 -47.64 15.13 30.48
C ASP A 407 -48.55 16.25 31.02
N GLU A 408 -48.35 17.49 30.60
CA GLU A 408 -49.21 18.64 30.92
C GLU A 408 -50.62 18.48 30.34
N LEU A 409 -50.75 17.95 29.11
CA LEU A 409 -52.03 17.61 28.50
C LEU A 409 -52.73 16.48 29.27
N LEU A 410 -51.99 15.46 29.69
CA LEU A 410 -52.50 14.36 30.51
C LEU A 410 -53.07 14.88 31.84
N HIS A 411 -52.29 15.69 32.57
CA HIS A 411 -52.74 16.35 33.81
C HIS A 411 -53.97 17.25 33.59
N SER A 412 -54.03 17.96 32.45
CA SER A 412 -55.17 18.82 32.12
C SER A 412 -56.47 18.03 31.93
N VAL A 413 -56.36 16.82 31.37
CA VAL A 413 -57.52 15.94 31.17
C VAL A 413 -57.85 15.04 32.36
N GLU A 414 -56.91 14.81 33.28
CA GLU A 414 -57.14 14.10 34.56
C GLU A 414 -58.19 14.78 35.44
N ARG A 415 -58.36 16.10 35.31
CA ARG A 415 -59.45 16.83 35.97
C ARG A 415 -60.83 16.29 35.59
N PHE A 416 -60.95 15.70 34.39
CA PHE A 416 -62.19 15.10 33.92
C PHE A 416 -62.30 13.65 34.38
N GLN A 417 -63.18 13.39 35.34
CA GLN A 417 -63.43 12.05 35.86
C GLN A 417 -64.29 11.28 34.86
N VAL A 418 -63.67 10.34 34.14
CA VAL A 418 -64.36 9.39 33.28
C VAL A 418 -64.49 8.09 34.07
N ASP A 419 -65.67 7.47 34.03
CA ASP A 419 -66.00 6.26 34.81
C ASP A 419 -64.91 5.16 34.72
N PRO A 420 -64.52 4.47 35.82
CA PRO A 420 -63.60 3.33 35.77
C PRO A 420 -64.19 2.10 35.06
N GLY A 421 -65.49 2.11 34.71
CA GLY A 421 -66.21 0.97 34.17
C GLY A 421 -66.32 0.97 32.65
N THR A 422 -65.24 0.66 31.94
CA THR A 422 -65.20 -0.07 30.65
C THR A 422 -63.78 0.05 30.10
N ALA A 423 -62.88 -0.79 30.63
CA ALA A 423 -61.71 -1.16 29.86
C ALA A 423 -62.21 -1.74 28.52
N PRO A 424 -61.73 -1.29 27.35
CA PRO A 424 -61.91 -2.08 26.14
C PRO A 424 -61.23 -3.43 26.39
N GLU A 425 -61.95 -4.53 26.13
CA GLU A 425 -61.33 -5.85 26.06
C GLU A 425 -60.11 -5.77 25.14
N PRO A 426 -58.96 -6.34 25.52
CA PRO A 426 -57.82 -6.40 24.62
C PRO A 426 -58.24 -7.19 23.38
N GLN A 427 -58.30 -6.52 22.24
CA GLN A 427 -58.39 -7.19 20.95
C GLN A 427 -57.08 -7.95 20.76
N ALA A 428 -57.21 -9.28 20.63
CA ALA A 428 -56.12 -10.24 20.47
C ALA A 428 -55.37 -10.07 19.13
#